data_AF-A0AAV5YQ31-F1
#
_entry.id   AF-A0AAV5YQ31-F1
#
_cell.length_a   1.000
_cell.length_b   1.000
_cell.length_c   1.000
_cell.angle_alpha   90.00
_cell.angle_beta   90.00
_cell.angle_gamma   90.00
#
_symmetry.space_group_name_H-M   'P 1'
#
loop_
_entity.id
_entity.type
_entity.pdbx_description
1 polymer ?
#
loop_
_entity_poly.entity_id
_entity_poly.type
_entity_poly.pdbx_seq_one_letter_code
_entity_poly.pdbx_strand_id
1 'polypeptide(L)'
;RGQMAAAAAPLLLLALLTVARPSLTESRADLTWVHGSWAWRWQVNFTFDGLQLLRWLLANLTVVVGTLGIALAPLALGNLSRERARVVLPVGLLAAAALTGTLLARGGVGAPLDPEFIWSLRELGATEALVPPLTLAPVRSLPWSLAAMFVATVSLALALAPLARRDLRPEAAGLAWGALGYFVLSTVLWLFYDRYALPLVAIVVALRLSAAGIPRPRLALLGVAMMAAVSGVGTWDHLQYNRALWAAVAWARDAGIDARRLDGGYVINGWLQYAHPEHAERAANGDVQVSGVNWDRPGRYGIVKRLPAGARVLHALPYRRMLAPSGTLWVVDRAPDGSAGPPDGRR
;
A
#
# COMPACT_ATOMS: atom_id res chain seq x y z
N ARG A 1 6.39 18.92 -34.94
CA ARG A 1 6.30 20.16 -34.12
C ARG A 1 5.41 19.99 -32.88
N GLY A 2 4.26 19.29 -32.93
CA GLY A 2 3.39 19.10 -31.75
C GLY A 2 3.97 18.29 -30.58
N GLN A 3 4.87 17.33 -30.82
CA GLN A 3 5.46 16.50 -29.77
C GLN A 3 6.42 17.26 -28.83
N MET A 4 7.15 18.26 -29.34
CA MET A 4 8.02 19.10 -28.49
C MET A 4 7.19 20.03 -27.59
N ALA A 5 6.06 20.54 -28.08
CA ALA A 5 5.15 21.37 -27.28
C ALA A 5 4.51 20.57 -26.14
N ALA A 6 4.13 19.31 -26.39
CA ALA A 6 3.58 18.42 -25.36
C ALA A 6 4.62 18.05 -24.28
N ALA A 7 5.90 17.91 -24.65
CA ALA A 7 6.99 17.68 -23.70
C ALA A 7 7.40 18.95 -22.93
N ALA A 8 7.21 20.14 -23.50
CA ALA A 8 7.54 21.41 -22.87
C ALA A 8 6.55 21.78 -21.75
N ALA A 9 5.28 21.38 -21.85
CA ALA A 9 4.25 21.71 -20.86
C ALA A 9 4.60 21.26 -19.42
N PRO A 10 4.98 20.00 -19.13
CA PRO A 10 5.38 19.59 -17.79
C PRO A 10 6.67 20.29 -17.31
N LEU A 11 7.62 20.59 -18.21
CA LEU A 11 8.83 21.34 -17.87
C LEU A 11 8.52 22.80 -17.51
N LEU A 12 7.62 23.44 -18.25
CA LEU A 12 7.16 24.80 -17.99
C LEU A 12 6.39 24.87 -16.66
N LEU A 13 5.53 23.88 -16.38
CA LEU A 13 4.85 23.76 -15.10
C LEU A 13 5.85 23.60 -13.95
N LEU A 14 6.86 22.76 -14.12
CA LEU A 14 7.91 22.56 -13.10
C LEU A 14 8.69 23.87 -12.85
N ALA A 15 9.02 24.59 -13.92
CA ALA A 15 9.68 25.90 -13.85
C ALA A 15 8.80 26.93 -13.14
N LEU A 16 7.52 27.02 -13.48
CA LEU A 16 6.55 27.91 -12.84
C LEU A 16 6.38 27.59 -11.35
N LEU A 17 6.28 26.31 -10.98
CA LEU A 17 6.22 25.88 -9.58
C LEU A 17 7.51 26.23 -8.81
N THR A 18 8.66 26.15 -9.47
CA THR A 18 9.96 26.51 -8.88
C THR A 18 10.04 28.01 -8.63
N VAL A 19 9.58 28.82 -9.59
CA VAL A 19 9.54 30.29 -9.48
C VAL A 19 8.49 30.76 -8.46
N ALA A 20 7.33 30.09 -8.37
CA ALA A 20 6.28 30.41 -7.41
C ALA A 20 6.59 29.93 -5.98
N ARG A 21 7.59 29.07 -5.79
CA ARG A 21 7.93 28.50 -4.47
C ARG A 21 8.09 29.54 -3.34
N PRO A 22 8.73 30.71 -3.52
CA PRO A 22 8.93 31.67 -2.44
C PRO A 22 7.62 32.35 -1.97
N SER A 23 6.59 32.41 -2.82
CA SER A 23 5.30 33.04 -2.50
C SER A 23 4.25 32.04 -1.98
N LEU A 24 4.56 30.74 -2.00
CA LEU A 24 3.74 29.71 -1.38
C LEU A 24 4.05 29.67 0.12
N THR A 25 3.18 30.27 0.93
CA THR A 25 3.22 30.10 2.39
C THR A 25 2.77 28.70 2.73
N GLU A 26 3.64 27.93 3.37
CA GLU A 26 3.35 26.53 3.65
C GLU A 26 3.40 26.24 5.14
N SER A 27 2.23 26.00 5.71
CA SER A 27 2.11 25.45 7.05
C SER A 27 2.31 23.94 6.98
N ARG A 28 3.58 23.48 6.95
CA ARG A 28 3.89 22.06 7.04
C ARG A 28 3.91 21.65 8.53
N ALA A 29 3.29 20.53 8.87
CA ALA A 29 3.72 19.79 10.05
C ALA A 29 5.22 19.49 9.89
N ASP A 30 6.03 19.75 10.92
CA ASP A 30 7.44 19.39 10.87
C ASP A 30 7.56 17.86 10.91
N LEU A 31 7.71 17.26 9.74
CA LEU A 31 7.86 15.82 9.58
C LEU A 31 9.34 15.39 9.56
N THR A 32 10.30 16.28 9.80
CA THR A 32 11.73 15.93 9.76
C THR A 32 12.08 14.80 10.75
N TRP A 33 11.34 14.73 11.86
CA TRP A 33 11.45 13.71 12.90
C TRP A 33 10.72 12.41 12.59
N VAL A 34 9.79 12.41 11.62
CA VAL A 34 9.03 11.22 11.23
C VAL A 34 9.90 10.40 10.26
N HIS A 35 10.42 9.28 10.75
CA HIS A 35 11.27 8.38 9.97
C HIS A 35 10.55 7.96 8.68
N GLY A 36 11.21 8.15 7.54
CA GLY A 36 10.62 7.88 6.24
C GLY A 36 9.57 8.90 5.78
N SER A 37 9.48 10.10 6.36
CA SER A 37 8.74 11.21 5.75
C SER A 37 9.50 11.79 4.56
N TRP A 38 8.85 12.53 3.65
CA TRP A 38 9.54 13.19 2.54
C TRP A 38 10.69 14.12 3.00
N ALA A 39 10.55 14.76 4.17
CA ALA A 39 11.55 15.69 4.72
C ALA A 39 12.78 14.96 5.25
N TRP A 40 12.55 13.92 6.05
CA TRP A 40 13.60 13.01 6.51
C TRP A 40 14.34 12.40 5.33
N ARG A 41 13.59 11.97 4.32
CA ARG A 41 14.13 11.41 3.06
C ARG A 41 14.98 12.42 2.32
N TRP A 42 14.51 13.64 2.15
CA TRP A 42 15.27 14.67 1.48
C TRP A 42 16.63 14.88 2.16
N GLN A 43 16.63 14.99 3.49
CA GLN A 43 17.84 15.17 4.29
C GLN A 43 18.78 13.96 4.30
N VAL A 44 18.25 12.73 4.33
CA VAL A 44 19.05 11.51 4.39
C VAL A 44 19.55 11.09 3.00
N ASN A 45 18.75 11.30 1.95
CA ASN A 45 18.94 10.66 0.65
C ASN A 45 19.61 11.54 -0.40
N PHE A 46 19.23 12.82 -0.48
CA PHE A 46 19.81 13.71 -1.50
C PHE A 46 21.18 14.23 -1.13
N THR A 47 21.57 14.07 0.12
CA THR A 47 22.77 14.69 0.63
C THR A 47 24.02 13.82 0.44
N PHE A 48 23.95 12.46 0.33
CA PHE A 48 25.19 11.68 0.48
C PHE A 48 25.47 10.32 -0.23
N ASP A 49 24.63 9.70 -1.07
CA ASP A 49 25.10 8.43 -1.71
C ASP A 49 24.39 8.01 -3.00
N GLY A 50 25.07 8.11 -4.15
CA GLY A 50 24.57 7.63 -5.44
C GLY A 50 24.29 6.11 -5.48
N LEU A 51 24.94 5.31 -4.63
CA LEU A 51 24.67 3.87 -4.53
C LEU A 51 23.30 3.60 -3.90
N GLN A 52 22.79 4.49 -3.05
CA GLN A 52 21.45 4.35 -2.48
C GLN A 52 20.37 4.53 -3.54
N LEU A 53 20.57 5.42 -4.51
CA LEU A 53 19.65 5.55 -5.64
C LEU A 53 19.56 4.25 -6.44
N LEU A 54 20.69 3.57 -6.70
CA LEU A 54 20.67 2.27 -7.37
C LEU A 54 19.92 1.22 -6.55
N ARG A 55 20.13 1.19 -5.22
CA ARG A 55 19.38 0.29 -4.33
C ARG A 55 17.88 0.60 -4.37
N TRP A 56 17.48 1.86 -4.43
CA TRP A 56 16.08 2.25 -4.56
C TRP A 56 15.47 1.92 -5.90
N LEU A 57 16.20 2.15 -7.00
CA LEU A 57 15.77 1.75 -8.34
C LEU A 57 15.47 0.26 -8.38
N LEU A 58 16.36 -0.56 -7.83
CA LEU A 58 16.15 -2.00 -7.73
C LEU A 58 14.99 -2.37 -6.79
N ALA A 59 14.69 -1.56 -5.76
CA ALA A 59 13.57 -1.80 -4.84
C ALA A 59 12.24 -1.47 -5.50
N ASN A 60 12.18 -0.31 -6.13
CA ASN A 60 11.03 0.09 -6.91
C ASN A 60 10.79 -0.86 -8.08
N LEU A 61 11.84 -1.35 -8.75
CA LEU A 61 11.71 -2.32 -9.83
C LEU A 61 11.06 -3.62 -9.36
N THR A 62 11.50 -4.16 -8.21
CA THR A 62 10.88 -5.32 -7.55
C THR A 62 9.38 -5.07 -7.31
N VAL A 63 9.02 -3.93 -6.71
CA VAL A 63 7.63 -3.58 -6.40
C VAL A 63 6.79 -3.40 -7.66
N VAL A 64 7.31 -2.68 -8.66
CA VAL A 64 6.62 -2.40 -9.92
C VAL A 64 6.44 -3.67 -10.75
N VAL A 65 7.47 -4.50 -10.90
CA VAL A 65 7.36 -5.78 -11.62
C VAL A 65 6.36 -6.70 -10.92
N GLY A 66 6.42 -6.77 -9.59
CA GLY A 66 5.46 -7.47 -8.76
C GLY A 66 4.02 -7.05 -9.02
N THR A 67 3.77 -5.75 -8.86
CA THR A 67 2.44 -5.15 -8.97
C THR A 67 1.89 -5.28 -10.38
N LEU A 68 2.66 -4.89 -11.39
CA LEU A 68 2.26 -5.00 -12.79
C LEU A 68 2.06 -6.45 -13.20
N GLY A 69 2.93 -7.35 -12.77
CA GLY A 69 2.83 -8.78 -13.08
C GLY A 69 1.52 -9.40 -12.63
N ILE A 70 1.12 -9.12 -11.39
CA ILE A 70 -0.16 -9.59 -10.84
C ILE A 70 -1.33 -8.91 -11.56
N ALA A 71 -1.29 -7.58 -11.70
CA ALA A 71 -2.37 -6.83 -12.33
C ALA A 71 -2.60 -7.22 -13.81
N LEU A 72 -1.54 -7.63 -14.52
CA LEU A 72 -1.58 -8.02 -15.93
C LEU A 72 -1.76 -9.53 -16.14
N ALA A 73 -1.92 -10.33 -15.07
CA ALA A 73 -2.13 -11.78 -15.17
C ALA A 73 -3.29 -12.17 -16.11
N PRO A 74 -4.44 -11.48 -16.17
CA PRO A 74 -5.48 -11.78 -17.16
C PRO A 74 -5.00 -11.62 -18.62
N LEU A 75 -4.21 -10.59 -18.90
CA LEU A 75 -3.62 -10.40 -20.24
C LEU A 75 -2.55 -11.46 -20.54
N ALA A 76 -1.80 -11.90 -19.53
CA ALA A 76 -0.85 -13.01 -19.66
C ALA A 76 -1.56 -14.31 -20.06
N LEU A 77 -2.68 -14.64 -19.39
CA LEU A 77 -3.52 -15.81 -19.71
C LEU A 77 -4.07 -15.73 -21.15
N GLY A 78 -4.54 -14.56 -21.58
CA GLY A 78 -5.01 -14.34 -22.94
C GLY A 78 -3.92 -14.44 -24.01
N ASN A 79 -2.65 -14.24 -23.63
CA ASN A 79 -1.49 -14.30 -24.52
C ASN A 79 -0.75 -15.63 -24.50
N LEU A 80 -1.11 -16.55 -23.60
CA LEU A 80 -0.44 -17.81 -23.44
C LEU A 80 -0.58 -18.63 -24.73
N SER A 81 0.55 -18.92 -25.38
CA SER A 81 0.65 -19.83 -26.52
C SER A 81 2.00 -20.52 -26.46
N ARG A 82 2.11 -21.75 -26.97
CA ARG A 82 3.34 -22.54 -26.88
C ARG A 82 4.53 -21.82 -27.50
N GLU A 83 4.32 -21.15 -28.63
CA GLU A 83 5.35 -20.40 -29.34
C GLU A 83 5.84 -19.19 -28.52
N ARG A 84 4.92 -18.38 -27.99
CA ARG A 84 5.29 -17.21 -27.17
C ARG A 84 5.94 -17.63 -25.86
N ALA A 85 5.42 -18.67 -25.21
CA ALA A 85 5.98 -19.20 -23.98
C ALA A 85 7.43 -19.65 -24.17
N ARG A 86 7.74 -20.35 -25.28
CA ARG A 86 9.12 -20.78 -25.59
C ARG A 86 10.11 -19.63 -25.72
N VAL A 87 9.69 -18.50 -26.28
CA VAL A 87 10.56 -17.33 -26.47
C VAL A 87 10.68 -16.48 -25.20
N VAL A 88 9.57 -16.34 -24.46
CA VAL A 88 9.47 -15.38 -23.36
C VAL A 88 9.89 -15.98 -22.02
N LEU A 89 9.65 -17.28 -21.82
CA LEU A 89 9.97 -17.94 -20.55
C LEU A 89 11.45 -17.84 -20.19
N PRO A 90 12.43 -18.09 -21.08
CA PRO A 90 13.84 -18.01 -20.68
C PRO A 90 14.21 -16.62 -20.13
N VAL A 91 13.76 -15.55 -20.78
CA VAL A 91 13.99 -14.17 -20.35
C VAL A 91 13.24 -13.86 -19.05
N GLY A 92 11.97 -14.27 -18.97
CA GLY A 92 11.15 -14.09 -17.77
C GLY A 92 11.70 -14.85 -16.55
N LEU A 93 12.23 -16.05 -16.76
CA LEU A 93 12.88 -16.88 -15.73
C LEU A 93 14.18 -16.24 -15.25
N LEU A 94 15.00 -15.71 -16.17
CA LEU A 94 16.22 -14.99 -15.80
C LEU A 94 15.91 -13.72 -15.01
N ALA A 95 14.92 -12.94 -15.45
CA ALA A 95 14.45 -11.75 -14.72
C ALA A 95 13.89 -12.12 -13.34
N ALA A 96 13.12 -13.21 -13.26
CA ALA A 96 12.55 -13.70 -12.00
C ALA A 96 13.67 -14.13 -11.04
N ALA A 97 14.69 -14.83 -11.53
CA ALA A 97 15.86 -15.23 -10.74
C ALA A 97 16.64 -14.01 -10.23
N ALA A 98 16.87 -13.00 -11.09
CA ALA A 98 17.56 -11.77 -10.70
C ALA A 98 16.79 -11.00 -9.62
N LEU A 99 15.47 -10.80 -9.80
CA LEU A 99 14.63 -10.09 -8.82
C LEU A 99 14.43 -10.88 -7.53
N THR A 100 14.42 -12.22 -7.61
CA THR A 100 14.43 -13.10 -6.44
C THR A 100 15.75 -12.98 -5.68
N GLY A 101 16.88 -12.92 -6.38
CA GLY A 101 18.20 -12.71 -5.79
C GLY A 101 18.30 -11.36 -5.07
N THR A 102 17.73 -10.29 -5.64
CA THR A 102 17.71 -8.98 -4.96
C THR A 102 16.84 -8.98 -3.71
N LEU A 103 15.71 -9.70 -3.71
CA LEU A 103 14.87 -9.89 -2.52
C LEU A 103 15.65 -10.60 -1.40
N LEU A 104 16.36 -11.68 -1.73
CA LEU A 104 17.19 -12.43 -0.78
C LEU A 104 18.28 -11.55 -0.16
N ALA A 105 19.00 -10.79 -0.99
CA ALA A 105 20.09 -9.93 -0.55
C ALA A 105 19.65 -8.78 0.38
N ARG A 106 18.35 -8.43 0.38
CA ARG A 106 17.81 -7.29 1.15
C ARG A 106 17.26 -7.64 2.52
N GLY A 107 17.01 -8.92 2.79
CA GLY A 107 16.54 -9.36 4.10
C GLY A 107 15.17 -8.79 4.53
N GLY A 108 14.30 -8.34 3.61
CA GLY A 108 12.95 -7.92 4.01
C GLY A 108 12.27 -6.79 3.23
N VAL A 109 12.71 -6.44 2.01
CA VAL A 109 11.93 -5.49 1.19
C VAL A 109 10.71 -6.23 0.62
N GLY A 110 9.52 -5.67 0.86
CA GLY A 110 8.22 -6.27 0.56
C GLY A 110 8.16 -6.92 -0.82
N ALA A 111 7.83 -8.20 -0.83
CA ALA A 111 7.52 -8.95 -2.03
C ALA A 111 6.08 -8.67 -2.48
N PRO A 112 5.75 -8.97 -3.75
CA PRO A 112 4.39 -8.82 -4.25
C PRO A 112 3.46 -9.69 -3.41
N LEU A 113 2.31 -9.14 -3.01
CA LEU A 113 1.33 -9.78 -2.12
C LEU A 113 1.76 -9.89 -0.64
N ASP A 114 2.88 -9.28 -0.21
CA ASP A 114 3.20 -9.15 1.20
C ASP A 114 2.16 -8.30 1.94
N PRO A 115 2.06 -8.38 3.27
CA PRO A 115 1.23 -7.46 4.05
C PRO A 115 1.57 -6.00 3.71
N GLU A 116 0.58 -5.11 3.79
CA GLU A 116 0.61 -3.67 3.43
C GLU A 116 0.53 -3.35 1.92
N PHE A 117 0.57 -4.36 1.05
CA PHE A 117 0.39 -4.23 -0.40
C PHE A 117 -1.08 -4.42 -0.79
N ILE A 118 -1.66 -3.48 -1.53
CA ILE A 118 -3.05 -3.48 -2.02
C ILE A 118 -3.49 -4.84 -2.59
N TRP A 119 -2.62 -5.52 -3.34
CA TRP A 119 -2.98 -6.79 -3.99
C TRP A 119 -2.90 -8.01 -3.06
N SER A 120 -2.41 -7.84 -1.83
CA SER A 120 -2.35 -8.94 -0.86
C SER A 120 -3.74 -9.37 -0.44
N LEU A 121 -4.01 -10.68 -0.49
CA LEU A 121 -5.23 -11.25 0.09
C LEU A 121 -5.35 -11.00 1.60
N ARG A 122 -4.25 -10.64 2.28
CA ARG A 122 -4.29 -10.25 3.71
C ARG A 122 -4.66 -8.79 3.92
N GLU A 123 -4.45 -7.94 2.92
CA GLU A 123 -4.96 -6.57 2.96
C GLU A 123 -6.48 -6.52 2.76
N LEU A 124 -7.10 -7.61 2.29
CA LEU A 124 -8.55 -7.78 2.33
C LEU A 124 -9.01 -7.80 3.80
N GLY A 125 -9.40 -6.62 4.28
CA GLY A 125 -9.74 -6.40 5.68
C GLY A 125 -8.55 -5.96 6.57
N ALA A 126 -7.44 -5.45 6.02
CA ALA A 126 -6.28 -4.97 6.79
C ALA A 126 -6.60 -3.93 7.88
N THR A 127 -7.72 -3.21 7.75
CA THR A 127 -8.28 -2.38 8.83
C THR A 127 -8.39 -3.15 10.14
N GLU A 128 -8.66 -4.45 10.10
CA GLU A 128 -8.69 -5.31 11.28
C GLU A 128 -7.34 -5.43 11.97
N ALA A 129 -6.22 -5.48 11.23
CA ALA A 129 -4.89 -5.50 11.81
C ALA A 129 -4.58 -4.22 12.61
N LEU A 130 -5.27 -3.14 12.26
CA LEU A 130 -5.16 -1.81 12.84
C LEU A 130 -6.14 -1.55 14.00
N VAL A 131 -6.96 -2.53 14.38
CA VAL A 131 -7.85 -2.47 15.56
C VAL A 131 -7.27 -3.33 16.69
N PRO A 132 -7.24 -2.84 17.96
CA PRO A 132 -6.58 -3.53 19.05
C PRO A 132 -7.12 -4.95 19.35
N PRO A 133 -6.25 -5.90 19.74
CA PRO A 133 -4.78 -5.75 19.75
C PRO A 133 -4.25 -5.60 18.32
N LEU A 134 -3.31 -4.67 18.11
CA LEU A 134 -2.64 -4.50 16.83
C LEU A 134 -1.91 -5.80 16.51
N THR A 135 -2.33 -6.47 15.45
CA THR A 135 -1.71 -7.72 15.01
C THR A 135 -0.92 -7.43 13.77
N LEU A 136 0.40 -7.48 13.86
CA LEU A 136 1.23 -7.56 12.67
C LEU A 136 0.88 -8.88 11.96
N ALA A 137 0.57 -8.79 10.66
CA ALA A 137 0.36 -10.00 9.87
C ALA A 137 1.64 -10.84 9.95
N PRO A 138 1.55 -12.16 10.22
CA PRO A 138 2.74 -12.99 10.37
C PRO A 138 3.58 -12.92 9.09
N VAL A 139 4.88 -12.73 9.23
CA VAL A 139 5.80 -12.60 8.09
C VAL A 139 5.59 -13.80 7.15
N ARG A 140 5.41 -13.53 5.85
CA ARG A 140 5.30 -14.61 4.85
C ARG A 140 6.60 -15.39 4.85
N SER A 141 6.50 -16.70 4.68
CA SER A 141 7.69 -17.51 4.49
C SER A 141 8.39 -17.05 3.22
N LEU A 142 9.72 -16.96 3.26
CA LEU A 142 10.53 -16.60 2.10
C LEU A 142 10.13 -17.37 0.82
N PRO A 143 9.88 -18.70 0.85
CA PRO A 143 9.43 -19.44 -0.34
C PRO A 143 8.15 -18.88 -0.97
N TRP A 144 7.19 -18.39 -0.18
CA TRP A 144 5.96 -17.78 -0.70
C TRP A 144 6.25 -16.50 -1.46
N SER A 145 7.05 -15.61 -0.88
CA SER A 145 7.46 -14.35 -1.48
C SER A 145 8.22 -14.57 -2.79
N LEU A 146 9.09 -15.59 -2.84
CA LEU A 146 9.79 -15.98 -4.07
C LEU A 146 8.82 -16.52 -5.14
N ALA A 147 7.88 -17.39 -4.77
CA ALA A 147 6.89 -17.92 -5.69
C ALA A 147 5.98 -16.80 -6.24
N ALA A 148 5.52 -15.88 -5.39
CA ALA A 148 4.70 -14.74 -5.80
C ALA A 148 5.46 -13.83 -6.80
N MET A 149 6.72 -13.52 -6.50
CA MET A 149 7.57 -12.73 -7.39
C MET A 149 7.80 -13.44 -8.74
N PHE A 150 8.05 -14.74 -8.70
CA PHE A 150 8.22 -15.54 -9.91
C PHE A 150 6.98 -15.49 -10.79
N VAL A 151 5.79 -15.76 -10.22
CA VAL A 151 4.52 -15.71 -10.96
C VAL A 151 4.27 -14.31 -11.52
N ALA A 152 4.51 -13.25 -10.74
CA ALA A 152 4.36 -11.88 -11.20
C ALA A 152 5.29 -11.58 -12.38
N THR A 153 6.57 -11.93 -12.27
CA THR A 153 7.57 -11.66 -13.32
C THR A 153 7.25 -12.40 -14.61
N VAL A 154 6.88 -13.68 -14.54
CA VAL A 154 6.47 -14.48 -15.71
C VAL A 154 5.19 -13.92 -16.32
N SER A 155 4.21 -13.52 -15.50
CA SER A 155 2.96 -12.92 -15.98
C SER A 155 3.22 -11.60 -16.72
N LEU A 156 4.10 -10.75 -16.17
CA LEU A 156 4.52 -9.50 -16.82
C LEU A 156 5.19 -9.78 -18.17
N ALA A 157 6.16 -10.69 -18.20
CA ALA A 157 6.88 -11.04 -19.43
C ALA A 157 5.93 -11.56 -20.52
N LEU A 158 5.00 -12.46 -20.17
CA LEU A 158 3.99 -13.00 -21.09
C LEU A 158 2.99 -11.94 -21.55
N ALA A 159 2.57 -11.05 -20.64
CA ALA A 159 1.68 -9.94 -20.98
C ALA A 159 2.35 -8.99 -21.98
N LEU A 160 3.62 -8.63 -21.77
CA LEU A 160 4.36 -7.66 -22.59
C LEU A 160 5.04 -8.26 -23.82
N ALA A 161 5.05 -9.59 -23.99
CA ALA A 161 5.70 -10.26 -25.12
C ALA A 161 5.40 -9.65 -26.51
N PRO A 162 4.18 -9.16 -26.82
CA PRO A 162 3.89 -8.56 -28.12
C PRO A 162 4.56 -7.20 -28.36
N LEU A 163 4.97 -6.49 -27.30
CA LEU A 163 5.72 -5.24 -27.40
C LEU A 163 7.17 -5.48 -27.85
N ALA A 164 7.76 -6.63 -27.48
CA ALA A 164 9.15 -6.94 -27.82
C ALA A 164 9.36 -7.30 -29.30
N ARG A 165 8.28 -7.60 -30.05
CA ARG A 165 8.35 -8.07 -31.45
C ARG A 165 7.92 -7.03 -32.48
N ARG A 166 7.61 -5.79 -32.06
CA ARG A 166 7.07 -4.76 -32.96
C ARG A 166 7.72 -3.41 -32.73
N ASP A 167 7.89 -2.69 -33.82
CA ASP A 167 8.18 -1.26 -33.76
C ASP A 167 7.00 -0.56 -33.09
N LEU A 168 7.30 0.11 -31.98
CA LEU A 168 6.30 0.90 -31.27
C LEU A 168 5.82 2.00 -32.22
N ARG A 169 4.50 2.06 -32.41
CA ARG A 169 3.91 3.20 -33.11
C ARG A 169 4.29 4.50 -32.38
N PRO A 170 4.45 5.64 -33.08
CA PRO A 170 4.82 6.90 -32.44
C PRO A 170 3.91 7.28 -31.26
N GLU A 171 2.63 6.92 -31.29
CA GLU A 171 1.68 7.16 -30.20
C GLU A 171 1.99 6.29 -28.97
N ALA A 172 2.43 5.05 -29.17
CA ALA A 172 2.82 4.13 -28.12
C ALA A 172 4.16 4.54 -27.45
N ALA A 173 5.04 5.22 -28.19
CA ALA A 173 6.28 5.74 -27.64
C ALA A 173 6.01 6.76 -26.51
N GLY A 174 4.99 7.61 -26.66
CA GLY A 174 4.58 8.55 -25.61
C GLY A 174 4.15 7.85 -24.31
N LEU A 175 3.38 6.76 -24.42
CA LEU A 175 2.99 5.94 -23.26
C LEU A 175 4.19 5.25 -22.60
N ALA A 176 5.13 4.73 -23.40
CA ALA A 176 6.35 4.11 -22.88
C ALA A 176 7.22 5.12 -22.12
N TRP A 177 7.40 6.33 -22.66
CA TRP A 177 8.09 7.42 -21.98
C TRP A 177 7.36 7.87 -20.72
N GLY A 178 6.03 7.94 -20.75
CA GLY A 178 5.21 8.23 -19.57
C GLY A 178 5.39 7.17 -18.47
N ALA A 179 5.39 5.88 -18.83
CA ALA A 179 5.65 4.79 -17.89
C ALA A 179 7.06 4.88 -17.29
N LEU A 180 8.09 5.14 -18.11
CA LEU A 180 9.46 5.30 -17.64
C LEU A 180 9.61 6.53 -16.73
N GLY A 181 9.05 7.68 -17.13
CA GLY A 181 9.08 8.90 -16.34
C GLY A 181 8.39 8.72 -14.98
N TYR A 182 7.24 8.04 -14.96
CA TYR A 182 6.54 7.72 -13.72
C TYR A 182 7.34 6.73 -12.84
N PHE A 183 7.97 5.71 -13.44
CA PHE A 183 8.87 4.80 -12.72
C PHE A 183 10.04 5.54 -12.06
N VAL A 184 10.68 6.45 -12.78
CA VAL A 184 11.76 7.29 -12.23
C VAL A 184 11.20 8.18 -11.11
N LEU A 185 10.09 8.87 -11.35
CA LEU A 185 9.47 9.76 -10.36
C LEU A 185 9.10 9.00 -9.08
N SER A 186 8.43 7.86 -9.18
CA SER A 186 8.09 7.01 -8.02
C SER A 186 9.33 6.52 -7.28
N THR A 187 10.43 6.25 -8.00
CA THR A 187 11.71 5.90 -7.36
C THR A 187 12.26 7.07 -6.55
N VAL A 188 12.35 8.25 -7.18
CA VAL A 188 12.91 9.47 -6.60
C VAL A 188 12.11 9.94 -5.40
N LEU A 189 10.78 9.83 -5.45
CA LEU A 189 9.88 10.16 -4.34
C LEU A 189 9.79 9.05 -3.28
N TRP A 190 10.55 7.96 -3.44
CA TRP A 190 10.56 6.78 -2.57
C TRP A 190 9.14 6.24 -2.30
N LEU A 191 8.41 6.02 -3.38
CA LEU A 191 7.05 5.50 -3.38
C LEU A 191 7.06 3.97 -3.56
N PHE A 192 7.72 3.23 -2.65
CA PHE A 192 7.89 1.76 -2.77
C PHE A 192 6.71 0.93 -2.25
N TYR A 193 5.53 1.51 -2.18
CA TYR A 193 4.29 0.76 -1.95
C TYR A 193 3.59 0.54 -3.30
N ASP A 194 3.00 -0.63 -3.49
CA ASP A 194 2.31 -1.00 -4.72
C ASP A 194 1.16 -0.06 -5.11
N ARG A 195 0.54 0.62 -4.15
CA ARG A 195 -0.45 1.68 -4.38
C ARG A 195 0.05 2.76 -5.33
N TYR A 196 1.35 3.02 -5.32
CA TYR A 196 1.97 3.98 -6.23
C TYR A 196 2.28 3.38 -7.60
N ALA A 197 2.23 2.05 -7.80
CA ALA A 197 2.36 1.46 -9.13
C ALA A 197 1.01 1.39 -9.89
N LEU A 198 -0.12 1.76 -9.27
CA LEU A 198 -1.44 1.71 -9.92
C LEU A 198 -1.55 2.53 -11.21
N PRO A 199 -1.01 3.77 -11.31
CA PRO A 199 -1.03 4.51 -12.58
C PRO A 199 -0.26 3.79 -13.70
N LEU A 200 0.82 3.07 -13.36
CA LEU A 200 1.56 2.26 -14.33
C LEU A 200 0.70 1.12 -14.88
N VAL A 201 -0.19 0.53 -14.09
CA VAL A 201 -1.09 -0.53 -14.57
C VAL A 201 -1.91 -0.01 -15.76
N ALA A 202 -2.54 1.16 -15.63
CA ALA A 202 -3.34 1.74 -16.70
C ALA A 202 -2.51 2.04 -17.96
N ILE A 203 -1.33 2.66 -17.79
CA ILE A 203 -0.42 2.99 -18.90
C ILE A 203 0.06 1.73 -19.61
N VAL A 204 0.46 0.71 -18.85
CA VAL A 204 1.01 -0.54 -19.40
C VAL A 204 -0.08 -1.40 -20.05
N VAL A 205 -1.31 -1.41 -19.53
CA VAL A 205 -2.46 -2.02 -20.21
C VAL A 205 -2.72 -1.33 -21.56
N ALA A 206 -2.78 0.00 -21.59
CA ALA A 206 -2.99 0.75 -22.82
C ALA A 206 -1.86 0.51 -23.85
N LEU A 207 -0.61 0.55 -23.38
CA LEU A 207 0.57 0.24 -24.19
C LEU A 207 0.49 -1.19 -24.75
N ARG A 208 0.12 -2.17 -23.92
CA ARG A 208 -0.03 -3.54 -24.38
C ARG A 208 -1.13 -3.66 -25.41
N LEU A 209 -2.32 -3.13 -25.15
CA LEU A 209 -3.46 -3.25 -26.06
C LEU A 209 -3.24 -2.55 -27.40
N SER A 210 -2.42 -1.48 -27.45
CA SER A 210 -2.07 -0.80 -28.71
C SER A 210 -1.14 -1.63 -29.61
N ALA A 211 -0.34 -2.54 -29.03
CA ALA A 211 0.64 -3.33 -29.78
C ALA A 211 0.05 -4.54 -30.52
N ALA A 212 -0.98 -5.18 -29.94
CA ALA A 212 -1.61 -6.36 -30.54
C ALA A 212 -2.97 -6.69 -29.90
N GLY A 213 -3.83 -7.37 -30.65
CA GLY A 213 -5.01 -8.03 -30.08
C GLY A 213 -4.65 -9.10 -29.04
N ILE A 214 -5.67 -9.58 -28.32
CA ILE A 214 -5.56 -10.68 -27.36
C ILE A 214 -5.94 -11.98 -28.09
N PRO A 215 -5.02 -12.94 -28.30
CA PRO A 215 -5.32 -14.16 -29.05
C PRO A 215 -6.42 -15.03 -28.44
N ARG A 216 -6.50 -15.06 -27.10
CA ARG A 216 -7.49 -15.85 -26.35
C ARG A 216 -8.32 -14.95 -25.44
N PRO A 217 -9.23 -14.13 -26.00
CA PRO A 217 -9.96 -13.12 -25.24
C PRO A 217 -10.86 -13.74 -24.17
N ARG A 218 -11.39 -14.95 -24.39
CA ARG A 218 -12.19 -15.69 -23.39
C ARG A 218 -11.38 -16.03 -22.14
N LEU A 219 -10.11 -16.43 -22.28
CA LEU A 219 -9.24 -16.71 -21.13
C LEU A 219 -8.85 -15.43 -20.39
N ALA A 220 -8.61 -14.34 -21.12
CA ALA A 220 -8.37 -13.04 -20.49
C ALA A 220 -9.60 -12.58 -19.71
N LEU A 221 -10.80 -12.69 -20.29
CA LEU A 221 -12.05 -12.35 -19.62
C LEU A 221 -12.31 -13.21 -18.39
N LEU A 222 -11.99 -14.51 -18.45
CA LEU A 222 -12.06 -15.38 -17.28
C LEU A 222 -11.11 -14.89 -16.17
N GLY A 223 -9.87 -14.53 -16.50
CA GLY A 223 -8.93 -13.95 -15.55
C GLY A 223 -9.42 -12.64 -14.93
N VAL A 224 -10.02 -11.75 -15.76
CA VAL A 224 -10.65 -10.51 -15.28
C VAL A 224 -11.82 -10.82 -14.34
N ALA A 225 -12.68 -11.77 -14.69
CA ALA A 225 -13.82 -12.17 -13.87
C ALA A 225 -13.39 -12.74 -12.53
N MET A 226 -12.34 -13.58 -12.50
CA MET A 226 -11.76 -14.10 -11.25
C MET A 226 -11.22 -12.97 -10.36
N MET A 227 -10.46 -12.05 -10.94
CA MET A 227 -9.89 -10.91 -10.22
C MET A 227 -10.99 -9.98 -9.70
N ALA A 228 -12.01 -9.69 -10.51
CA ALA A 228 -13.16 -8.89 -10.11
C ALA A 228 -13.96 -9.55 -8.99
N ALA A 229 -14.15 -10.88 -9.03
CA ALA A 229 -14.84 -11.62 -7.97
C ALA A 229 -14.07 -11.55 -6.64
N VAL A 230 -12.75 -11.80 -6.66
CA VAL A 230 -11.91 -11.70 -5.45
C VAL A 230 -11.91 -10.28 -4.89
N SER A 231 -11.75 -9.27 -5.75
CA SER A 231 -11.80 -7.87 -5.34
C SER A 231 -13.16 -7.49 -4.76
N GLY A 232 -14.25 -7.89 -5.41
CA GLY A 232 -15.62 -7.60 -4.95
C GLY A 232 -15.92 -8.24 -3.58
N VAL A 233 -15.56 -9.51 -3.40
CA VAL A 233 -15.70 -10.21 -2.11
C VAL A 233 -14.83 -9.56 -1.04
N GLY A 234 -13.58 -9.22 -1.36
CA GLY A 234 -12.68 -8.53 -0.46
C GLY A 234 -13.16 -7.14 -0.03
N THR A 235 -13.71 -6.36 -0.98
CA THR A 235 -14.34 -5.06 -0.70
C THR A 235 -15.57 -5.22 0.19
N TRP A 236 -16.42 -6.22 -0.08
CA TRP A 236 -17.57 -6.51 0.77
C TRP A 236 -17.15 -6.80 2.22
N ASP A 237 -16.18 -7.68 2.41
CA ASP A 237 -15.67 -8.08 3.73
C ASP A 237 -15.09 -6.89 4.51
N HIS A 238 -14.34 -6.04 3.82
CA HIS A 238 -13.81 -4.79 4.38
C HIS A 238 -14.95 -3.84 4.79
N LEU A 239 -15.95 -3.63 3.93
CA LEU A 239 -17.07 -2.74 4.21
C LEU A 239 -17.93 -3.23 5.38
N GLN A 240 -18.15 -4.55 5.51
CA GLN A 240 -18.91 -5.11 6.63
C GLN A 240 -18.19 -4.91 7.97
N TYR A 241 -16.87 -5.11 7.99
CA TYR A 241 -16.08 -4.85 9.18
C TYR A 241 -16.03 -3.36 9.52
N ASN A 242 -15.76 -2.51 8.52
CA ASN A 242 -15.69 -1.07 8.71
C ASN A 242 -17.04 -0.51 9.20
N ARG A 243 -18.17 -1.04 8.69
CA ARG A 243 -19.51 -0.70 9.19
C ARG A 243 -19.65 -1.03 10.68
N ALA A 244 -19.26 -2.22 11.12
CA ALA A 244 -19.33 -2.60 12.53
C ALA A 244 -18.39 -1.73 13.40
N LEU A 245 -17.21 -1.38 12.89
CA LEU A 245 -16.25 -0.53 13.57
C LEU A 245 -16.81 0.88 13.79
N TRP A 246 -17.38 1.51 12.75
CA TRP A 246 -17.99 2.83 12.88
C TRP A 246 -19.31 2.81 13.65
N ALA A 247 -20.07 1.72 13.62
CA ALA A 247 -21.22 1.54 14.50
C ALA A 247 -20.79 1.46 15.98
N ALA A 248 -19.64 0.85 16.28
CA ALA A 248 -19.08 0.82 17.63
C ALA A 248 -18.64 2.22 18.11
N VAL A 249 -18.03 3.01 17.21
CA VAL A 249 -17.71 4.43 17.47
C VAL A 249 -18.98 5.25 17.74
N ALA A 250 -20.00 5.10 16.89
CA ALA A 250 -21.27 5.80 17.06
C ALA A 250 -21.94 5.45 18.39
N TRP A 251 -21.99 4.16 18.73
CA TRP A 251 -22.50 3.70 20.01
C TRP A 251 -21.72 4.29 21.20
N ALA A 252 -20.39 4.30 21.15
CA ALA A 252 -19.56 4.84 22.21
C ALA A 252 -19.83 6.34 22.44
N ARG A 253 -19.97 7.09 21.34
CA ARG A 253 -20.33 8.51 21.39
C ARG A 253 -21.70 8.72 22.02
N ASP A 254 -22.70 7.93 21.61
CA ASP A 254 -24.07 8.03 22.14
C ASP A 254 -24.14 7.62 23.62
N ALA A 255 -23.23 6.75 24.07
CA ALA A 255 -23.02 6.40 25.47
C ALA A 255 -22.23 7.47 26.28
N GLY A 256 -21.90 8.62 25.66
CA GLY A 256 -21.17 9.71 26.31
C GLY A 256 -19.67 9.47 26.48
N ILE A 257 -19.09 8.50 25.76
CA ILE A 257 -17.65 8.26 25.76
C ILE A 257 -16.97 9.30 24.85
N ASP A 258 -16.16 10.16 25.47
CA ASP A 258 -15.32 11.13 24.76
C ASP A 258 -14.30 10.44 23.85
N ALA A 259 -14.16 10.93 22.62
CA ALA A 259 -13.18 10.46 21.64
C ALA A 259 -11.75 10.48 22.20
N ARG A 260 -11.41 11.43 23.09
CA ARG A 260 -10.10 11.50 23.78
C ARG A 260 -9.77 10.23 24.57
N ARG A 261 -10.79 9.57 25.11
CA ARG A 261 -10.65 8.38 26.00
C ARG A 261 -10.87 7.06 25.27
N LEU A 262 -11.25 7.13 24.00
CA LEU A 262 -11.56 5.98 23.16
C LEU A 262 -10.33 5.57 22.35
N ASP A 263 -9.90 4.33 22.48
CA ASP A 263 -8.90 3.72 21.63
C ASP A 263 -9.57 2.71 20.68
N GLY A 264 -9.80 3.14 19.44
CA GLY A 264 -10.28 2.28 18.36
C GLY A 264 -9.18 1.75 17.44
N GLY A 265 -7.91 1.93 17.81
CA GLY A 265 -6.75 1.63 16.97
C GLY A 265 -6.41 2.71 15.95
N TYR A 266 -5.38 2.44 15.15
CA TYR A 266 -4.73 3.43 14.27
C TYR A 266 -5.72 4.15 13.35
N VAL A 267 -6.67 3.43 12.74
CA VAL A 267 -7.63 4.03 11.79
C VAL A 267 -8.61 4.97 12.49
N ILE A 268 -9.14 4.55 13.63
CA ILE A 268 -10.12 5.34 14.38
C ILE A 268 -9.46 6.51 15.10
N ASN A 269 -8.35 6.27 15.79
CA ASN A 269 -7.62 7.30 16.51
C ASN A 269 -6.98 8.30 15.52
N GLY A 270 -6.48 7.80 14.37
CA GLY A 270 -5.99 8.63 13.28
C GLY A 270 -7.06 9.60 12.75
N TRP A 271 -8.30 9.13 12.57
CA TRP A 271 -9.38 10.01 12.15
C TRP A 271 -9.88 10.91 13.28
N LEU A 272 -10.27 10.35 14.43
CA LEU A 272 -10.96 11.08 15.48
C LEU A 272 -10.06 12.00 16.32
N GLN A 273 -8.76 11.70 16.42
CA GLN A 273 -7.84 12.41 17.32
C GLN A 273 -6.65 13.03 16.57
N TYR A 274 -6.06 12.31 15.60
CA TYR A 274 -4.90 12.84 14.88
C TYR A 274 -5.31 13.91 13.84
N ALA A 275 -6.32 13.62 13.02
CA ALA A 275 -6.87 14.61 12.07
C ALA A 275 -7.68 15.72 12.77
N HIS A 276 -8.12 15.46 14.00
CA HIS A 276 -8.86 16.38 14.87
C HIS A 276 -8.15 16.52 16.23
N PRO A 277 -7.00 17.22 16.30
CA PRO A 277 -6.16 17.31 17.51
C PRO A 277 -6.84 18.01 18.69
N GLU A 278 -7.97 18.69 18.47
CA GLU A 278 -8.87 19.18 19.50
C GLU A 278 -9.53 18.05 20.32
N HIS A 279 -9.61 16.83 19.77
CA HIS A 279 -10.15 15.64 20.41
C HIS A 279 -9.07 14.66 20.87
N ALA A 280 -7.80 15.04 20.83
CA ALA A 280 -6.71 14.22 21.35
C ALA A 280 -6.37 14.59 22.80
N GLU A 281 -5.77 13.64 23.52
CA GLU A 281 -5.11 13.96 24.79
C GLU A 281 -3.86 14.81 24.52
N ARG A 282 -3.44 15.58 25.53
CA ARG A 282 -2.22 16.40 25.44
C ARG A 282 -1.28 16.06 26.59
N ALA A 283 0.00 15.95 26.27
CA ALA A 283 1.05 15.86 27.27
C ALA A 283 1.22 17.19 28.01
N ALA A 284 2.00 17.18 29.10
CA ALA A 284 2.22 18.36 29.94
C ALA A 284 2.87 19.52 29.17
N ASN A 285 3.62 19.22 28.10
CA ASN A 285 4.25 20.19 27.21
C ASN A 285 3.31 20.69 26.08
N GLY A 286 2.06 20.22 26.02
CA GLY A 286 1.08 20.60 25.01
C GLY A 286 1.01 19.68 23.78
N ASP A 287 1.93 18.72 23.65
CA ASP A 287 1.99 17.81 22.49
C ASP A 287 0.76 16.90 22.42
N VAL A 288 0.25 16.71 21.22
CA VAL A 288 -0.88 15.83 20.91
C VAL A 288 -0.47 14.37 21.09
N GLN A 289 -1.22 13.63 21.90
CA GLN A 289 -1.00 12.21 22.18
C GLN A 289 -2.16 11.38 21.63
N VAL A 290 -1.84 10.48 20.70
CA VAL A 290 -2.81 9.63 19.98
C VAL A 290 -2.39 8.19 20.09
N SER A 291 -3.21 7.40 20.77
CA SER A 291 -2.94 5.99 21.05
C SER A 291 -2.73 5.19 19.74
N GLY A 292 -1.66 4.41 19.67
CA GLY A 292 -1.32 3.60 18.49
C GLY A 292 -0.85 4.40 17.26
N VAL A 293 -0.65 5.72 17.38
CA VAL A 293 -0.05 6.58 16.33
C VAL A 293 1.29 7.13 16.79
N ASN A 294 1.31 7.90 17.88
CA ASN A 294 2.52 8.48 18.48
C ASN A 294 2.61 8.26 20.00
N TRP A 295 1.64 7.53 20.57
CA TRP A 295 1.56 7.24 22.00
C TRP A 295 1.21 5.77 22.23
N ASP A 296 1.96 5.10 23.10
CA ASP A 296 1.83 3.65 23.32
C ASP A 296 0.77 3.29 24.37
N ARG A 297 0.25 4.26 25.14
CA ARG A 297 -0.73 3.93 26.18
C ARG A 297 -2.13 3.76 25.56
N PRO A 298 -2.82 2.65 25.84
CA PRO A 298 -4.21 2.49 25.45
C PRO A 298 -5.11 3.51 26.17
N GLY A 299 -6.16 3.96 25.49
CA GLY A 299 -7.26 4.69 26.13
C GLY A 299 -8.03 3.80 27.12
N ARG A 300 -8.73 4.44 28.08
CA ARG A 300 -9.58 3.76 29.07
C ARG A 300 -10.67 2.92 28.39
N TYR A 301 -11.31 3.49 27.38
CA TYR A 301 -12.29 2.77 26.58
C TYR A 301 -11.62 2.25 25.31
N GLY A 302 -11.96 1.05 24.89
CA GLY A 302 -11.38 0.45 23.69
C GLY A 302 -12.44 -0.14 22.78
N ILE A 303 -12.26 0.00 21.47
CA ILE A 303 -12.95 -0.85 20.48
C ILE A 303 -11.96 -1.94 20.08
N VAL A 304 -12.27 -3.19 20.44
CA VAL A 304 -11.33 -4.30 20.34
C VAL A 304 -11.92 -5.47 19.57
N LYS A 305 -11.07 -6.18 18.83
CA LYS A 305 -11.40 -7.44 18.13
C LYS A 305 -11.03 -8.69 18.93
N ARG A 306 -10.51 -8.54 20.15
CA ARG A 306 -10.27 -9.60 21.14
C ARG A 306 -10.37 -8.99 22.53
N LEU A 307 -11.12 -9.63 23.42
CA LEU A 307 -11.31 -9.16 24.80
C LEU A 307 -9.99 -9.24 25.58
N PRO A 308 -9.46 -8.10 26.08
CA PRO A 308 -8.36 -8.10 27.04
C PRO A 308 -8.79 -8.76 28.35
N ALA A 309 -7.85 -9.42 29.03
CA ALA A 309 -8.11 -9.94 30.38
C ALA A 309 -8.52 -8.80 31.32
N GLY A 310 -9.56 -9.02 32.13
CA GLY A 310 -10.05 -8.03 33.10
C GLY A 310 -10.86 -6.86 32.52
N ALA A 311 -11.00 -6.75 31.19
CA ALA A 311 -11.81 -5.70 30.58
C ALA A 311 -13.30 -5.98 30.76
N ARG A 312 -14.08 -4.93 31.08
CA ARG A 312 -15.54 -5.02 31.15
C ARG A 312 -16.13 -4.74 29.78
N VAL A 313 -16.92 -5.67 29.26
CA VAL A 313 -17.64 -5.48 27.99
C VAL A 313 -18.79 -4.51 28.20
N LEU A 314 -18.82 -3.42 27.43
CA LEU A 314 -19.89 -2.43 27.42
C LEU A 314 -20.87 -2.69 26.27
N HIS A 315 -20.36 -3.07 25.09
CA HIS A 315 -21.16 -3.36 23.92
C HIS A 315 -20.48 -4.38 23.00
N ALA A 316 -21.28 -5.08 22.19
CA ALA A 316 -20.79 -6.09 21.25
C ALA A 316 -21.51 -5.94 19.90
N LEU A 317 -20.74 -5.80 18.82
CA LEU A 317 -21.24 -5.63 17.46
C LEU A 317 -20.78 -6.78 16.56
N PRO A 318 -21.66 -7.71 16.20
CA PRO A 318 -21.29 -8.78 15.28
C PRO A 318 -21.12 -8.24 13.86
N TYR A 319 -20.22 -8.85 13.09
CA TYR A 319 -20.06 -8.60 11.66
C TYR A 319 -19.93 -9.91 10.90
N ARG A 320 -20.38 -9.91 9.65
CA ARG A 320 -20.33 -11.07 8.76
C ARG A 320 -19.50 -10.77 7.52
N ARG A 321 -18.65 -11.73 7.18
CA ARG A 321 -17.75 -11.72 6.03
C ARG A 321 -17.88 -13.03 5.26
N MET A 322 -17.55 -12.99 3.98
CA MET A 322 -17.65 -14.10 3.05
C MET A 322 -16.37 -14.92 2.98
N LEU A 323 -15.20 -14.27 2.92
CA LEU A 323 -13.90 -14.94 2.74
C LEU A 323 -13.06 -14.90 4.01
N ALA A 324 -12.96 -13.72 4.64
CA ALA A 324 -12.28 -13.59 5.93
C ALA A 324 -13.20 -14.04 7.09
N PRO A 325 -12.63 -14.41 8.26
CA PRO A 325 -13.44 -14.82 9.40
C PRO A 325 -14.46 -13.74 9.82
N SER A 326 -15.70 -14.16 10.03
CA SER A 326 -16.72 -13.36 10.70
C SER A 326 -16.41 -13.26 12.19
N GLY A 327 -16.93 -12.25 12.88
CA GLY A 327 -16.56 -12.01 14.28
C GLY A 327 -17.45 -11.00 14.99
N THR A 328 -16.94 -10.47 16.09
CA THR A 328 -17.60 -9.46 16.91
C THR A 328 -16.57 -8.43 17.33
N LEU A 329 -16.92 -7.15 17.22
CA LEU A 329 -16.18 -6.06 17.83
C LEU A 329 -16.77 -5.77 19.21
N TRP A 330 -15.91 -5.56 20.20
CA TRP A 330 -16.33 -5.24 21.55
C TRP A 330 -15.94 -3.81 21.88
N VAL A 331 -16.89 -3.06 22.43
CA VAL A 331 -16.58 -1.82 23.14
C VAL A 331 -16.36 -2.21 24.60
N VAL A 332 -15.20 -1.88 25.14
CA VAL A 332 -14.78 -2.30 26.49
C VAL A 332 -14.37 -1.10 27.34
N ASP A 333 -14.60 -1.19 28.64
CA ASP A 333 -13.96 -0.37 29.67
C ASP A 333 -12.77 -1.18 30.18
N ARG A 334 -11.57 -0.77 29.79
CA ARG A 334 -10.33 -1.30 30.35
C ARG A 334 -10.24 -0.65 31.72
N ALA A 335 -10.48 -1.43 32.78
CA ALA A 335 -10.33 -0.92 34.14
C ALA A 335 -8.98 -0.19 34.23
N PRO A 336 -8.90 0.97 34.91
CA PRO A 336 -7.62 1.61 35.14
C PRO A 336 -6.77 0.56 35.85
N ASP A 337 -5.76 0.04 35.16
CA ASP A 337 -4.85 -0.92 35.77
C ASP A 337 -4.38 -0.30 37.08
N GLY A 338 -4.75 -0.91 38.22
CA GLY A 338 -4.25 -0.55 39.54
C GLY A 338 -2.76 -0.84 39.70
N SER A 339 -1.99 -0.85 38.60
CA SER A 339 -0.59 -1.25 38.55
C SER A 339 0.14 -0.73 37.30
N ALA A 340 -0.19 0.45 36.78
CA ALA A 340 0.82 1.20 36.02
C ALA A 340 1.75 1.88 37.04
N GLY A 341 2.74 1.13 37.54
CA GLY A 341 3.87 1.72 38.26
C GLY A 341 4.49 2.84 37.41
N PRO A 342 5.09 3.87 38.04
CA PRO A 342 5.64 5.01 37.32
C PRO A 342 6.62 4.55 36.23
N PRO A 343 6.62 5.21 35.06
CA PRO A 343 7.55 4.85 34.00
C PRO A 343 8.97 5.04 34.52
N ASP A 344 9.73 3.95 34.59
CA ASP A 344 11.14 4.00 34.93
C ASP A 344 11.86 4.73 33.79
N GLY A 345 12.14 6.01 34.02
CA GLY A 345 12.65 6.93 33.02
C GLY A 345 14.11 6.67 32.73
N ARG A 346 14.40 5.69 31.86
CA ARG A 346 15.67 5.60 31.11
C ARG A 346 15.46 4.96 29.75
N ARG A 347 15.49 5.78 28.69
CA ARG A 347 16.05 5.43 27.39
C ARG A 347 16.77 6.65 26.83
#